data_AF-A0A5V2QSA6-F1
#
_entry.id   AF-A0A5V2QSA6-F1
#
_cell.length_a   1.000
_cell.length_b   1.000
_cell.length_c   1.000
_cell.angle_alpha   90.00
_cell.angle_beta   90.00
_cell.angle_gamma   90.00
#
_symmetry.space_group_name_H-M   'P 1'
#
loop_
_entity.id
_entity.type
_entity.pdbx_description
1 polymer ?
#
loop_
_entity_poly.entity_id
_entity_poly.type
_entity_poly.pdbx_seq_one_letter_code
_entity_poly.pdbx_strand_id
1 'polypeptide(L)'
;MSNICVSSQEEKFIFVVDKYITHYRDSVNDNNFYRKLYVLFAGYHLKYFYSRAQYRNSCYHVDNIMQMFMGVVSTLKAPLLRQLANSDTLLHCLNSLVNYISGNLDEAEHIYADLLAQYEKKRIARSLAYTPPGSVVRKRL
;
A
#
# COMPACT_ATOMS: atom_id res chain seq x y z
N MET A 1 31.85 -1.30 5.84
CA MET A 1 31.02 -1.47 4.63
C MET A 1 29.57 -1.45 5.07
N SER A 2 28.85 -0.36 4.82
CA SER A 2 27.41 -0.27 5.10
C SER A 2 26.68 -1.16 4.08
N ASN A 3 26.18 -2.32 4.52
CA ASN A 3 25.23 -3.10 3.74
C ASN A 3 24.01 -2.22 3.48
N ILE A 4 23.91 -1.64 2.29
CA ILE A 4 22.65 -1.08 1.81
C ILE A 4 21.77 -2.30 1.53
N CYS A 5 21.10 -2.80 2.56
CA CYS A 5 19.98 -3.72 2.38
C CYS A 5 18.92 -2.91 1.64
N VAL A 6 18.78 -3.14 0.33
CA VAL A 6 17.70 -2.53 -0.44
C VAL A 6 16.42 -3.16 0.08
N SER A 7 15.75 -2.47 1.01
CA SER A 7 14.50 -2.98 1.58
C SER A 7 13.46 -3.18 0.48
N SER A 8 12.76 -4.32 0.53
CA SER A 8 11.67 -4.61 -0.38
C SER A 8 10.56 -3.56 -0.24
N GLN A 9 9.63 -3.51 -1.20
CA GLN A 9 8.51 -2.56 -1.08
C GLN A 9 7.58 -2.97 0.06
N GLU A 10 7.47 -4.27 0.32
CA GLU A 10 6.78 -4.87 1.45
C GLU A 10 7.40 -4.43 2.78
N GLU A 11 8.73 -4.51 2.93
CA GLU A 11 9.42 -4.04 4.13
C GLU A 11 9.24 -2.54 4.35
N LYS A 12 9.38 -1.74 3.28
CA LYS A 12 9.11 -0.29 3.34
C LYS A 12 7.69 0.00 3.76
N PHE A 13 6.73 -0.81 3.33
CA PHE A 13 5.34 -0.64 3.70
C PHE A 13 5.11 -0.93 5.19
N ILE A 14 5.78 -1.92 5.77
CA ILE A 14 5.72 -2.20 7.21
C ILE A 14 6.12 -0.97 8.03
N PHE A 15 7.19 -0.26 7.65
CA PHE A 15 7.57 0.98 8.34
C PHE A 15 6.50 2.08 8.22
N VAL A 16 5.79 2.16 7.10
CA VAL A 16 4.66 3.09 6.94
C VAL A 16 3.51 2.70 7.88
N VAL A 17 3.19 1.41 7.98
CA VAL A 17 2.16 0.89 8.89
C VAL A 17 2.56 1.09 10.36
N ASP A 18 3.81 0.82 10.73
CA ASP A 18 4.31 1.07 12.09
C ASP A 18 4.19 2.55 12.46
N LYS A 19 4.58 3.46 11.55
CA LYS A 19 4.39 4.90 11.75
C LYS A 19 2.92 5.28 11.86
N TYR A 20 2.04 4.68 11.05
CA TYR A 20 0.60 4.90 11.13
C TYR A 20 0.06 4.49 12.51
N ILE A 21 0.44 3.30 13.01
CA ILE A 21 0.06 2.82 14.35
C ILE A 21 0.53 3.79 15.43
N THR A 22 1.77 4.29 15.36
CA THR A 22 2.26 5.30 16.32
C THR A 22 1.38 6.55 16.37
N HIS A 23 0.87 7.03 15.23
CA HIS A 23 0.06 8.24 15.16
C HIS A 23 -1.38 8.04 15.64
N TYR A 24 -1.89 6.80 15.58
CA TYR A 24 -3.29 6.48 15.84
C TYR A 24 -3.46 5.40 16.93
N ARG A 25 -2.49 5.29 17.84
CA ARG A 25 -2.39 4.21 18.84
C ARG A 25 -3.63 4.07 19.72
N ASP A 26 -4.24 5.19 20.08
CA ASP A 26 -5.42 5.22 20.96
C ASP A 26 -6.70 4.72 20.28
N SER A 27 -6.67 4.54 18.95
CA SER A 27 -7.82 4.10 18.15
C SER A 27 -7.73 2.64 17.69
N VAL A 28 -6.75 1.88 18.16
CA VAL A 28 -6.50 0.51 17.67
C VAL A 28 -7.69 -0.45 17.88
N ASN A 29 -8.62 -0.15 18.79
CA ASN A 29 -9.83 -0.97 18.99
C ASN A 29 -11.08 -0.47 18.21
N ASP A 30 -10.93 0.55 17.36
CA ASP A 30 -12.03 1.15 16.60
C ASP A 30 -12.10 0.57 15.16
N ASN A 31 -13.29 0.18 14.71
CA ASN A 31 -13.51 -0.25 13.32
C ASN A 31 -13.10 0.84 12.31
N ASN A 32 -13.26 2.12 12.64
CA ASN A 32 -12.84 3.22 11.76
C ASN A 32 -11.31 3.27 11.60
N PHE A 33 -10.53 2.83 12.60
CA PHE A 33 -9.08 2.67 12.46
C PHE A 33 -8.77 1.60 11.40
N TYR A 34 -9.41 0.43 11.48
CA TYR A 34 -9.17 -0.66 10.52
C TYR A 34 -9.66 -0.34 9.11
N ARG A 35 -10.76 0.40 8.99
CA ARG A 35 -11.20 0.96 7.71
C ARG A 35 -10.16 1.88 7.08
N LYS A 36 -9.57 2.79 7.85
CA LYS A 36 -8.50 3.68 7.38
C LYS A 36 -7.21 2.94 7.10
N LEU A 37 -6.88 1.91 7.89
CA LEU A 37 -5.73 1.04 7.65
C LEU A 37 -5.91 0.26 6.34
N TYR A 38 -7.12 -0.23 6.05
CA TYR A 38 -7.43 -0.85 4.76
C TYR A 38 -7.24 0.13 3.59
N VAL A 39 -7.71 1.37 3.72
CA VAL A 39 -7.47 2.43 2.73
C VAL A 39 -5.97 2.66 2.52
N LEU A 40 -5.15 2.61 3.59
CA LEU A 40 -3.70 2.71 3.49
C LEU A 40 -3.10 1.54 2.69
N PHE A 41 -3.55 0.31 2.94
CA PHE A 41 -3.16 -0.88 2.16
C PHE A 41 -3.54 -0.74 0.69
N ALA A 42 -4.79 -0.38 0.38
CA ALA A 42 -5.26 -0.19 -0.98
C ALA A 42 -4.49 0.93 -1.71
N GLY A 43 -4.29 2.07 -1.06
CA GLY A 43 -3.52 3.18 -1.62
C GLY A 43 -2.06 2.81 -1.90
N TYR A 44 -1.42 2.06 -0.99
CA TYR A 44 -0.05 1.61 -1.19
C TYR A 44 0.05 0.58 -2.32
N HIS A 45 -0.89 -0.38 -2.37
CA HIS A 45 -1.03 -1.35 -3.45
C HIS A 45 -1.09 -0.68 -4.81
N LEU A 46 -2.03 0.26 -4.99
CA LEU A 46 -2.21 1.00 -6.24
C LEU A 46 -0.95 1.76 -6.65
N LYS A 47 -0.27 2.40 -5.70
CA LYS A 47 0.90 3.22 -5.98
C LYS A 47 2.12 2.40 -6.39
N TYR A 48 2.43 1.33 -5.66
CA TYR A 48 3.72 0.66 -5.76
C TYR A 48 3.68 -0.73 -6.42
N PHE A 49 2.54 -1.42 -6.38
CA PHE A 49 2.41 -2.80 -6.87
C PHE A 49 1.54 -2.90 -8.13
N TYR A 50 0.36 -2.27 -8.13
CA TYR A 50 -0.57 -2.29 -9.28
C TYR A 50 0.07 -1.75 -10.56
N SER A 51 0.82 -0.65 -10.45
CA SER A 51 1.56 -0.04 -11.58
C SER A 51 2.64 -0.96 -12.16
N ARG A 52 3.10 -1.94 -11.39
CA ARG A 52 4.12 -2.94 -11.77
C ARG A 52 3.54 -4.31 -12.09
N ALA A 53 2.21 -4.41 -12.21
CA ALA A 53 1.52 -5.68 -12.39
C ALA A 53 1.70 -6.70 -11.26
N GLN A 54 1.99 -6.25 -10.04
CA GLN A 54 2.16 -7.10 -8.86
C GLN A 54 0.87 -7.18 -8.06
N TYR A 55 0.57 -8.36 -7.52
CA TYR A 55 -0.63 -8.65 -6.71
C TYR A 55 -1.93 -8.19 -7.38
N ARG A 56 -2.14 -8.52 -8.67
CA ARG A 56 -3.33 -8.08 -9.43
C ARG A 56 -3.97 -9.18 -10.28
N ASN A 57 -3.80 -10.44 -9.86
CA ASN A 57 -4.17 -11.61 -10.65
C ASN A 57 -5.63 -12.05 -10.44
N SER A 58 -6.32 -11.52 -9.42
CA SER A 58 -7.75 -11.77 -9.20
C SER A 58 -8.61 -10.68 -9.82
N CYS A 59 -9.82 -11.06 -10.24
CA CYS A 59 -10.88 -10.12 -10.60
C CYS A 59 -11.48 -9.39 -9.37
N TYR A 60 -11.30 -9.95 -8.16
CA TYR A 60 -11.68 -9.30 -6.91
C TYR A 60 -10.49 -8.52 -6.35
N HIS A 61 -10.72 -7.27 -6.01
CA HIS A 61 -9.70 -6.39 -5.46
C HIS A 61 -9.27 -6.79 -4.05
N VAL A 62 -10.20 -7.31 -3.23
CA VAL A 62 -9.87 -7.83 -1.90
C VAL A 62 -8.86 -8.97 -1.98
N ASP A 63 -8.99 -9.92 -2.91
CA ASP A 63 -8.02 -11.02 -3.10
C ASP A 63 -6.62 -10.49 -3.44
N ASN A 64 -6.56 -9.46 -4.27
CA ASN A 64 -5.33 -8.80 -4.66
C ASN A 64 -4.65 -8.13 -3.46
N ILE A 65 -5.43 -7.52 -2.56
CA ILE A 65 -4.93 -7.01 -1.28
C ILE A 65 -4.49 -8.12 -0.35
N MET A 66 -5.21 -9.24 -0.27
CA MET A 66 -4.81 -10.38 0.55
C MET A 66 -3.51 -11.02 0.04
N GLN A 67 -3.29 -11.08 -1.27
CA GLN A 67 -2.01 -11.49 -1.85
C GLN A 67 -0.88 -10.54 -1.47
N MET A 68 -1.09 -9.22 -1.56
CA MET A 68 -0.11 -8.23 -1.09
C MET A 68 0.15 -8.36 0.42
N PHE A 69 -0.91 -8.56 1.22
CA PHE A 69 -0.82 -8.76 2.67
C PHE A 69 0.05 -9.97 3.02
N MET A 70 -0.12 -11.10 2.33
CA MET A 70 0.75 -12.27 2.51
C MET A 70 2.21 -11.94 2.19
N GLY A 71 2.46 -11.19 1.11
CA GLY A 71 3.79 -10.68 0.76
C GLY A 71 4.40 -9.84 1.89
N VAL A 72 3.62 -8.90 2.44
CA VAL A 72 4.00 -8.06 3.57
C VAL A 72 4.33 -8.89 4.80
N VAL A 73 3.43 -9.78 5.23
CA VAL A 73 3.64 -10.62 6.42
C VAL A 73 4.86 -11.53 6.26
N SER A 74 5.15 -12.02 5.05
CA SER A 74 6.33 -12.87 4.81
C SER A 74 7.68 -12.18 5.10
N THR A 75 7.70 -10.84 5.14
CA THR A 75 8.88 -10.05 5.46
C THR A 75 9.06 -9.75 6.95
N LEU A 76 8.05 -10.02 7.79
CA LEU A 76 8.10 -9.82 9.25
C LEU A 76 8.96 -10.88 9.96
N LYS A 77 10.27 -10.82 9.73
CA LYS A 77 11.29 -11.65 10.39
C LYS A 77 11.88 -10.90 11.58
N ALA A 78 12.50 -11.65 12.49
CA ALA A 78 13.08 -11.10 13.73
C ALA A 78 13.97 -9.84 13.53
N PRO A 79 14.83 -9.73 12.50
CA PRO A 79 15.63 -8.52 12.28
C PRO A 79 14.80 -7.28 11.95
N LEU A 80 13.70 -7.44 11.21
CA LEU A 80 12.80 -6.33 10.87
C LEU A 80 11.96 -5.95 12.09
N LEU A 81 11.38 -6.94 12.78
CA LEU A 81 10.54 -6.72 13.96
C LEU A 81 11.27 -5.92 15.05
N ARG A 82 12.56 -6.19 15.28
CA ARG A 82 13.40 -5.46 16.25
C ARG A 82 13.62 -3.98 15.90
N GLN A 83 13.36 -3.56 14.66
CA GLN A 83 13.50 -2.18 14.22
C GLN A 83 12.18 -1.39 14.31
N LEU A 84 11.06 -2.06 14.55
CA LEU A 84 9.74 -1.43 14.61
C LEU A 84 9.49 -0.89 16.02
N ALA A 85 8.85 0.28 16.10
CA ALA A 85 8.51 0.87 17.39
C ALA A 85 7.34 0.14 18.08
N ASN A 86 6.46 -0.50 17.30
CA ASN A 86 5.22 -1.09 17.79
C ASN A 86 5.03 -2.55 17.33
N SER A 87 6.08 -3.38 17.33
CA SER A 87 6.04 -4.74 16.76
C SER A 87 4.83 -5.58 17.21
N ASP A 88 4.51 -5.58 18.50
CA ASP A 88 3.43 -6.40 19.06
C ASP A 88 2.05 -5.85 18.65
N THR A 89 1.89 -4.53 18.71
CA THR A 89 0.66 -3.85 18.27
C THR A 89 0.48 -3.99 16.76
N LEU A 90 1.56 -3.99 15.98
CA LEU A 90 1.51 -4.20 14.54
C LEU A 90 0.99 -5.59 14.20
N LEU A 91 1.48 -6.65 14.83
CA LEU A 91 0.97 -8.00 14.61
C LEU A 91 -0.52 -8.10 14.98
N HIS A 92 -0.93 -7.50 16.10
CA HIS A 92 -2.34 -7.42 16.46
C HIS A 92 -3.17 -6.67 15.41
N CYS A 93 -2.72 -5.50 14.96
CA CYS A 93 -3.39 -4.69 13.94
C CYS A 93 -3.51 -5.43 12.60
N LEU A 94 -2.49 -6.17 12.18
CA LEU A 94 -2.54 -6.95 10.94
C LEU A 94 -3.57 -8.07 11.03
N ASN A 95 -3.65 -8.78 12.17
CA ASN A 95 -4.67 -9.80 12.38
C ASN A 95 -6.08 -9.21 12.41
N SER A 96 -6.28 -8.12 13.14
CA SER A 96 -7.57 -7.44 13.22
C SER A 96 -7.99 -6.80 11.88
N LEU A 97 -7.02 -6.38 11.05
CA LEU A 97 -7.30 -5.94 9.67
C LEU A 97 -7.87 -7.08 8.82
N VAL A 98 -7.35 -8.31 8.95
CA VAL A 98 -7.92 -9.47 8.26
C VAL A 98 -9.37 -9.70 8.73
N ASN A 99 -9.62 -9.64 10.03
CA ASN A 99 -10.98 -9.76 10.57
C ASN A 99 -11.92 -8.67 10.04
N TYR A 100 -11.44 -7.42 9.96
CA TYR A 100 -12.19 -6.32 9.37
C TYR A 100 -12.54 -6.60 7.90
N ILE A 101 -11.58 -7.02 7.08
CA ILE A 101 -11.82 -7.31 5.66
C ILE A 101 -12.83 -8.45 5.52
N SER A 102 -12.62 -9.56 6.23
CA SER A 102 -13.52 -10.72 6.18
C SER A 102 -14.93 -10.41 6.66
N GLY A 103 -15.08 -9.53 7.65
CA GLY A 103 -16.39 -9.08 8.15
C GLY A 103 -17.08 -8.03 7.28
N ASN A 104 -16.37 -7.37 6.36
CA ASN A 104 -16.86 -6.23 5.59
C ASN A 104 -16.45 -6.33 4.10
N LEU A 105 -16.56 -7.52 3.50
CA LEU A 105 -16.05 -7.80 2.14
C LEU A 105 -16.59 -6.84 1.08
N ASP A 106 -17.90 -6.61 1.06
CA ASP A 106 -18.54 -5.72 0.08
C ASP A 106 -18.05 -4.27 0.21
N GLU A 107 -17.94 -3.78 1.45
CA GLU A 107 -17.41 -2.43 1.71
C GLU A 107 -15.93 -2.34 1.32
N ALA A 108 -15.13 -3.34 1.66
CA ALA A 108 -13.71 -3.38 1.30
C ALA A 108 -13.52 -3.36 -0.22
N GLU A 109 -14.27 -4.17 -0.95
CA GLU A 109 -14.25 -4.20 -2.41
C GLU A 109 -14.64 -2.85 -3.01
N HIS A 110 -15.71 -2.23 -2.47
CA HIS A 110 -16.17 -0.92 -2.92
C HIS A 110 -15.14 0.19 -2.66
N ILE A 111 -14.55 0.22 -1.46
CA ILE A 111 -13.48 1.18 -1.10
C ILE A 111 -12.31 1.06 -2.09
N TYR A 112 -11.89 -0.16 -2.41
CA TYR A 112 -10.79 -0.34 -3.35
C TYR A 112 -11.18 0.15 -4.75
N ALA A 113 -12.35 -0.24 -5.26
CA ALA A 113 -12.81 0.15 -6.60
C ALA A 113 -12.84 1.68 -6.77
N ASP A 114 -13.34 2.40 -5.75
CA ASP A 114 -13.34 3.86 -5.72
C ASP A 114 -11.92 4.44 -5.75
N LEU A 115 -10.99 3.87 -4.96
CA LEU A 115 -9.59 4.29 -4.95
C LEU A 115 -8.91 4.03 -6.29
N LEU A 116 -9.20 2.90 -6.94
CA LEU A 116 -8.68 2.55 -8.26
C LEU A 116 -9.17 3.54 -9.31
N ALA A 117 -10.47 3.83 -9.36
CA ALA A 117 -11.04 4.80 -10.29
C ALA A 117 -10.40 6.20 -10.12
N GLN A 118 -10.21 6.65 -8.87
CA GLN A 118 -9.53 7.91 -8.58
C GLN A 118 -8.06 7.89 -9.00
N TYR A 119 -7.37 6.78 -8.77
CA TYR A 119 -5.97 6.60 -9.14
C TYR A 119 -5.80 6.64 -10.66
N GLU A 120 -6.63 5.93 -11.42
CA GLU A 120 -6.59 5.90 -12.88
C GLU A 120 -6.97 7.25 -13.49
N LYS A 121 -8.01 7.92 -12.98
CA LYS A 121 -8.36 9.28 -13.38
C LYS A 121 -7.16 10.23 -13.23
N LYS A 122 -6.47 10.18 -12.09
CA LYS A 122 -5.25 11.00 -11.83
C LYS A 122 -4.11 10.63 -12.77
N ARG A 123 -3.92 9.35 -13.10
CA ARG A 123 -2.89 8.90 -14.04
C ARG A 123 -3.13 9.38 -15.46
N ILE A 124 -4.36 9.25 -15.95
CA ILE A 124 -4.76 9.71 -17.29
C ILE A 124 -4.57 11.23 -17.38
N ALA A 125 -5.06 11.99 -16.40
CA ALA A 125 -4.90 13.44 -16.37
C ALA A 125 -3.42 13.87 -16.43
N ARG A 126 -2.53 13.19 -15.71
CA ARG A 126 -1.08 13.44 -15.77
C ARG A 126 -0.47 13.09 -17.14
N SER A 127 -0.95 12.03 -17.77
CA SER A 127 -0.50 11.65 -19.12
C SER A 127 -0.91 12.68 -20.17
N LEU A 128 -2.09 13.29 -20.03
CA LEU A 128 -2.59 14.31 -20.94
C LEU A 128 -1.94 15.68 -20.71
N ALA A 129 -1.51 15.98 -19.48
CA ALA A 129 -0.77 17.20 -19.15
C ALA A 129 0.70 17.17 -19.59
N TYR A 130 1.16 16.10 -20.24
CA TYR A 130 2.52 16.01 -20.76
C TYR A 130 2.71 16.92 -21.97
N THR A 131 3.40 18.04 -21.77
CA THR A 131 4.00 18.82 -22.85
C THR A 131 5.36 18.20 -23.21
N PRO A 132 5.58 17.72 -24.45
CA PRO A 132 6.89 17.26 -24.89
C PRO A 132 7.92 18.39 -24.72
N PRO A 133 9.18 18.09 -24.34
CA PRO A 133 10.24 19.09 -24.40
C PRO A 133 10.31 19.61 -25.83
N GLY A 134 10.20 20.94 -25.99
CA GLY A 134 10.19 21.60 -27.29
C GLY A 134 11.35 21.09 -28.15
N SER A 135 11.02 20.62 -29.36
CA SER A 135 12.01 20.16 -30.33
C SER A 135 13.06 21.25 -30.53
N VAL A 136 14.28 21.02 -30.04
CA VAL A 136 15.43 21.88 -30.33
C VAL A 136 15.65 21.77 -31.84
N VAL A 137 15.13 22.76 -32.58
CA VAL A 137 15.44 22.94 -33.99
C VAL A 137 16.94 23.24 -34.07
N ARG A 138 17.76 22.20 -34.29
CA ARG A 138 19.16 22.37 -34.67
C ARG A 138 19.17 23.12 -36.00
N LYS A 139 19.46 24.42 -35.97
CA LYS A 139 19.88 25.17 -37.17
C LYS A 139 21.11 24.47 -37.71
N ARG A 140 20.99 23.87 -38.91
CA ARG A 140 22.14 23.41 -39.68
C ARG A 140 22.87 24.67 -40.14
N LEU A 141 24.14 24.79 -39.73
CA LEU A 141 25.10 25.76 -40.26
C LEU A 141 25.60 25.30 -41.62
#